data_AF-A0A226I5V2-F1
#
_entry.id   AF-A0A226I5V2-F1
#
_cell.length_a   1.000
_cell.length_b   1.000
_cell.length_c   1.000
_cell.angle_alpha   90.00
_cell.angle_beta   90.00
_cell.angle_gamma   90.00
#
_symmetry.space_group_name_H-M   'P 1'
#
loop_
_entity.id
_entity.type
_entity.pdbx_description
1 polymer ?
#
loop_
_entity_poly.entity_id
_entity_poly.type
_entity_poly.pdbx_seq_one_letter_code
_entity_poly.pdbx_strand_id
1 'polypeptide(L)'
;MRSIFFLTCCFLVLSGCNKTNSHPEDLAVSSVEMSSPPPPAGASESEAKDKVSNLASPEIPQKIIKQASLRFETNDLEKTFDQIKTAITANKGTILSDSEGKDYNSIFRNLTVKVPSQNFDPFLSSVSKGVSYFERKDISAEDVTEQYIDLNSRLKTKQKLEERYLQILQKATKISEILEIEKQISAIREEIEAKQGQLKYLESRVSESTFTIEFYKTIAEQEGVKTSYGSKIWTAFKSGFFGLSSFFIWLLSVWPFVLMVCAAVYFIRRRFKRKKQ
;
A
#
# COMPACT_ATOMS: atom_id res chain seq x y z
N MET A 1 21.98 -3.84 -45.36
CA MET A 1 23.38 -3.73 -44.89
C MET A 1 23.58 -2.36 -44.25
N ARG A 2 23.41 -2.25 -42.92
CA ARG A 2 23.83 -1.13 -42.07
C ARG A 2 23.38 -1.33 -40.60
N SER A 3 23.48 -2.53 -40.05
CA SER A 3 23.07 -2.77 -38.63
C SER A 3 23.70 -3.99 -37.94
N ILE A 4 24.78 -4.57 -38.47
CA ILE A 4 25.34 -5.85 -37.97
C ILE A 4 26.68 -5.66 -37.22
N PHE A 5 27.17 -4.44 -37.05
CA PHE A 5 28.52 -4.20 -36.52
C PHE A 5 28.60 -3.80 -35.04
N PHE A 6 27.53 -3.96 -34.25
CA PHE A 6 27.49 -3.49 -32.85
C PHE A 6 27.38 -4.59 -31.78
N LEU A 7 27.55 -5.87 -32.15
CA LEU A 7 27.32 -6.99 -31.24
C LEU A 7 28.57 -7.85 -30.93
N THR A 8 29.77 -7.32 -31.08
CA THR A 8 31.02 -8.07 -30.88
C THR A 8 32.10 -7.21 -30.20
N CYS A 9 31.81 -6.61 -29.04
CA CYS A 9 32.85 -5.93 -28.26
C CYS A 9 32.60 -5.81 -26.73
N CYS A 10 31.90 -6.75 -26.10
CA CYS A 10 31.79 -6.73 -24.63
C CYS A 10 31.75 -8.15 -24.05
N PHE A 11 32.84 -8.89 -24.27
CA PHE A 11 33.07 -10.17 -23.61
C PHE A 11 34.58 -10.33 -23.38
N LEU A 12 35.08 -9.83 -22.25
CA LEU A 12 36.29 -10.28 -21.54
C LEU A 12 36.65 -9.26 -20.45
N VAL A 13 37.25 -9.75 -19.35
CA VAL A 13 37.89 -9.01 -18.23
C VAL A 13 36.86 -8.63 -17.12
N LEU A 14 36.75 -9.19 -15.91
CA LEU A 14 37.65 -9.75 -14.88
C LEU A 14 36.84 -10.69 -13.93
N SER A 15 37.18 -11.96 -13.67
CA SER A 15 38.07 -12.47 -12.60
C SER A 15 38.36 -11.55 -11.41
N GLY A 16 37.81 -11.88 -10.24
CA GLY A 16 38.22 -11.29 -8.96
C GLY A 16 37.50 -11.89 -7.74
N CYS A 17 37.96 -13.03 -7.26
CA CYS A 17 37.73 -13.48 -5.88
C CYS A 17 38.43 -12.51 -4.92
N ASN A 18 37.78 -12.11 -3.82
CA ASN A 18 38.54 -11.85 -2.60
C ASN A 18 37.78 -12.29 -1.35
N LYS A 19 38.52 -13.04 -0.53
CA LYS A 19 38.17 -13.70 0.73
C LYS A 19 38.88 -12.91 1.81
N THR A 20 38.21 -12.38 2.84
CA THR A 20 38.84 -12.10 4.14
C THR A 20 37.79 -12.06 5.26
N ASN A 21 38.19 -12.65 6.38
CA ASN A 21 37.46 -13.04 7.57
C ASN A 21 37.08 -11.88 8.51
N SER A 22 36.04 -12.10 9.34
CA SER A 22 36.04 -11.71 10.76
C SER A 22 34.86 -12.34 11.54
N HIS A 23 35.14 -13.41 12.29
CA HIS A 23 34.62 -13.61 13.66
C HIS A 23 35.62 -12.96 14.62
N PRO A 24 35.34 -12.68 15.91
CA PRO A 24 34.25 -13.14 16.79
C PRO A 24 33.48 -11.94 17.42
N GLU A 25 32.41 -12.10 18.19
CA GLU A 25 32.47 -12.29 19.64
C GLU A 25 31.20 -12.96 20.18
N ASP A 26 31.43 -14.01 20.96
CA ASP A 26 30.51 -14.62 21.90
C ASP A 26 30.13 -13.63 23.00
N LEU A 27 28.82 -13.46 23.23
CA LEU A 27 28.30 -13.08 24.53
C LEU A 27 27.26 -14.11 24.94
N ALA A 28 27.76 -15.16 25.59
CA ALA A 28 26.98 -16.08 26.40
C ALA A 28 26.40 -15.31 27.60
N VAL A 29 25.09 -15.08 27.57
CA VAL A 29 24.36 -14.65 28.77
C VAL A 29 23.79 -15.90 29.43
N SER A 30 24.39 -16.17 30.59
CA SER A 30 24.01 -17.17 31.59
C SER A 30 22.50 -17.23 31.82
N SER A 31 21.88 -18.34 31.43
CA SER A 31 20.53 -18.69 31.88
C SER A 31 20.64 -19.25 33.30
N VAL A 32 20.25 -18.45 34.29
CA VAL A 32 19.99 -18.91 35.65
C VAL A 32 18.78 -19.82 35.60
N GLU A 33 19.04 -21.11 35.77
CA GLU A 33 18.06 -22.15 36.02
C GLU A 33 17.51 -21.97 37.43
N MET A 34 16.25 -21.53 37.53
CA MET A 34 15.55 -21.41 38.80
C MET A 34 14.55 -22.56 38.94
N SER A 35 14.89 -23.44 39.86
CA SER A 35 14.13 -24.59 40.33
C SER A 35 12.67 -24.26 40.66
N SER A 36 11.76 -25.08 40.14
CA SER A 36 10.36 -25.14 40.54
C SER A 36 10.20 -25.62 41.99
N PRO A 37 9.29 -25.04 42.80
CA PRO A 37 8.87 -25.63 44.06
C PRO A 37 7.81 -26.73 43.84
N PRO A 38 7.74 -27.75 44.72
CA PRO A 38 6.88 -28.92 44.56
C PRO A 38 5.39 -28.63 44.86
N PRO A 39 4.45 -29.47 44.37
CA PRO A 39 3.03 -29.30 44.63
C PRO A 39 2.65 -29.86 46.01
N PRO A 40 1.72 -29.22 46.77
CA PRO A 40 1.06 -29.88 47.86
C PRO A 40 -0.13 -30.70 47.35
N ALA A 41 -0.11 -31.99 47.69
CA ALA A 41 -1.22 -32.90 47.55
C ALA A 41 -2.27 -32.69 48.67
N GLY A 42 -3.53 -32.97 48.35
CA GLY A 42 -4.48 -33.54 49.32
C GLY A 42 -5.55 -32.59 49.86
N ALA A 43 -6.77 -32.84 49.42
CA ALA A 43 -8.03 -32.18 49.78
C ALA A 43 -8.46 -32.35 51.25
N SER A 44 -9.32 -31.45 51.74
CA SER A 44 -10.67 -31.82 52.17
C SER A 44 -11.53 -30.58 52.46
N GLU A 45 -12.81 -30.70 52.12
CA GLU A 45 -13.87 -29.72 52.16
C GLU A 45 -14.13 -29.12 53.56
N SER A 46 -14.45 -27.82 53.59
CA SER A 46 -15.40 -27.29 54.57
C SER A 46 -16.15 -26.12 53.94
N GLU A 47 -17.43 -26.37 53.67
CA GLU A 47 -18.43 -25.37 53.37
C GLU A 47 -18.53 -24.38 54.54
N ALA A 48 -18.04 -23.17 54.32
CA ALA A 48 -18.46 -22.02 55.09
C ALA A 48 -18.87 -20.93 54.10
N LYS A 49 -20.20 -20.81 53.93
CA LYS A 49 -20.85 -19.62 53.38
C LYS A 49 -20.24 -18.40 54.06
N ASP A 50 -19.41 -17.67 53.33
CA ASP A 50 -19.21 -16.27 53.63
C ASP A 50 -19.54 -15.45 52.39
N LYS A 51 -20.48 -14.53 52.59
CA LYS A 51 -20.92 -13.55 51.61
C LYS A 51 -19.75 -12.60 51.39
N VAL A 52 -18.81 -12.98 50.52
CA VAL A 52 -17.93 -12.01 49.90
C VAL A 52 -18.80 -11.22 48.92
N SER A 53 -19.33 -10.13 49.45
CA SER A 53 -19.82 -8.99 48.71
C SER A 53 -18.91 -8.76 47.52
N ASN A 54 -19.39 -9.05 46.31
CA ASN A 54 -18.84 -8.52 45.07
C ASN A 54 -18.98 -7.00 45.15
N LEU A 55 -18.06 -6.34 45.87
CA LEU A 55 -17.69 -4.98 45.53
C LEU A 55 -17.03 -5.10 44.17
N ALA A 56 -17.87 -4.96 43.13
CA ALA A 56 -17.40 -4.71 41.78
C ALA A 56 -16.43 -3.53 41.88
N SER A 57 -15.13 -3.82 41.77
CA SER A 57 -14.13 -2.81 41.51
C SER A 57 -14.65 -1.99 40.33
N PRO A 58 -14.60 -0.66 40.35
CA PRO A 58 -15.08 0.14 39.24
C PRO A 58 -14.34 -0.32 37.98
N GLU A 59 -15.04 -1.03 37.09
CA GLU A 59 -14.49 -1.45 35.81
C GLU A 59 -14.24 -0.17 35.02
N ILE A 60 -12.96 0.17 34.85
CA ILE A 60 -12.56 1.28 34.02
C ILE A 60 -12.94 0.89 32.59
N PRO A 61 -13.85 1.65 31.92
CA PRO A 61 -14.29 1.30 30.58
C PRO A 61 -13.10 1.37 29.63
N GLN A 62 -12.76 0.23 29.04
CA GLN A 62 -11.63 0.10 28.13
C GLN A 62 -11.84 0.96 26.86
N LYS A 63 -10.77 1.60 26.41
CA LYS A 63 -10.72 2.40 25.19
C LYS A 63 -9.86 1.65 24.17
N ILE A 64 -10.52 0.95 23.26
CA ILE A 64 -9.84 0.12 22.25
C ILE A 64 -10.09 0.69 20.86
N ILE A 65 -9.02 0.94 20.12
CA ILE A 65 -9.05 1.28 18.69
C ILE A 65 -8.98 -0.02 17.91
N LYS A 66 -9.96 -0.27 17.04
CA LYS A 66 -9.96 -1.43 16.15
C LYS A 66 -9.76 -1.00 14.70
N GLN A 67 -8.87 -1.70 14.00
CA GLN A 67 -8.65 -1.49 12.57
C GLN A 67 -8.55 -2.82 11.84
N ALA A 68 -8.94 -2.83 10.56
CA ALA A 68 -8.79 -3.98 9.70
C ALA A 68 -8.31 -3.58 8.31
N SER A 69 -7.34 -4.33 7.79
CA SER A 69 -6.86 -4.23 6.42
C SER A 69 -7.14 -5.54 5.71
N LEU A 70 -8.00 -5.48 4.69
CA LEU A 70 -8.48 -6.64 3.93
C LEU A 70 -8.04 -6.50 2.48
N ARG A 71 -7.46 -7.56 1.93
CA ARG A 71 -7.15 -7.68 0.51
C ARG A 71 -7.59 -9.03 -0.01
N PHE A 72 -8.36 -9.04 -1.09
CA PHE A 72 -8.82 -10.27 -1.71
C PHE A 72 -9.13 -10.13 -3.20
N GLU A 73 -8.93 -11.22 -3.94
CA GLU A 73 -9.37 -11.33 -5.32
C GLU A 73 -10.88 -11.60 -5.41
N THR A 74 -11.54 -10.99 -6.39
CA THR A 74 -12.95 -11.19 -6.71
C THR A 74 -13.18 -11.43 -8.20
N ASN A 75 -14.23 -12.21 -8.49
CA ASN A 75 -14.66 -12.50 -9.86
C ASN A 75 -15.35 -11.30 -10.53
N ASP A 76 -15.98 -10.43 -9.73
CA ASP A 76 -16.82 -9.34 -10.21
C ASP A 76 -16.71 -8.14 -9.25
N LEU A 77 -16.03 -7.08 -9.70
CA LEU A 77 -15.76 -5.89 -8.89
C LEU A 77 -17.04 -5.14 -8.52
N GLU A 78 -17.99 -5.02 -9.44
CA GLU A 78 -19.18 -4.21 -9.24
C GLU A 78 -20.14 -4.89 -8.26
N LYS A 79 -20.35 -6.20 -8.40
CA LYS A 79 -21.14 -6.97 -7.42
C LYS A 79 -20.52 -6.98 -6.03
N THR A 80 -19.19 -7.07 -5.95
CA THR A 80 -18.47 -7.02 -4.68
C THR A 80 -18.63 -5.66 -4.02
N PHE A 81 -18.52 -4.59 -4.81
CA PHE A 81 -18.74 -3.23 -4.33
C PHE A 81 -20.16 -3.04 -3.80
N ASP A 82 -21.20 -3.50 -4.52
CA ASP A 82 -22.60 -3.38 -4.09
C ASP A 82 -22.88 -4.18 -2.81
N GLN A 83 -22.29 -5.38 -2.67
CA GLN A 83 -22.37 -6.16 -1.45
C GLN A 83 -21.72 -5.43 -0.27
N ILE A 84 -20.50 -4.91 -0.46
CA ILE A 84 -19.80 -4.14 0.58
C ILE A 84 -20.61 -2.91 0.93
N LYS A 85 -21.12 -2.15 -0.04
CA LYS A 85 -21.94 -0.96 0.17
C LYS A 85 -23.19 -1.28 0.99
N THR A 86 -23.85 -2.40 0.72
CA THR A 86 -25.00 -2.88 1.52
C THR A 86 -24.59 -3.24 2.95
N ALA A 87 -23.43 -3.88 3.13
CA ALA A 87 -22.89 -4.16 4.45
C ALA A 87 -22.54 -2.86 5.21
N ILE A 88 -22.05 -1.83 4.52
CA ILE A 88 -21.74 -0.52 5.11
C ILE A 88 -23.02 0.12 5.65
N THR A 89 -24.07 0.24 4.84
CA THR A 89 -25.35 0.82 5.28
C THR A 89 -26.00 0.02 6.40
N ALA A 90 -25.99 -1.31 6.33
CA ALA A 90 -26.54 -2.16 7.39
C ALA A 90 -25.84 -1.97 8.75
N ASN A 91 -24.54 -1.68 8.74
CA ASN A 91 -23.73 -1.49 9.96
C ASN A 91 -23.53 -0.02 10.34
N LYS A 92 -24.29 0.91 9.74
CA LYS A 92 -24.18 2.36 9.95
C LYS A 92 -22.77 2.92 9.69
N GLY A 93 -22.07 2.32 8.73
CA GLY A 93 -20.75 2.79 8.30
C GLY A 93 -20.84 3.95 7.30
N THR A 94 -19.72 4.64 7.13
CA THR A 94 -19.54 5.73 6.15
C THR A 94 -18.29 5.48 5.32
N ILE A 95 -18.37 5.70 4.01
CA ILE A 95 -17.23 5.63 3.10
C ILE A 95 -16.45 6.95 3.22
N LEU A 96 -15.17 6.88 3.56
CA LEU A 96 -14.27 8.04 3.61
C LEU A 96 -13.53 8.25 2.30
N SER A 97 -13.13 7.16 1.65
CA SER A 97 -12.38 7.19 0.41
C SER A 97 -12.80 6.00 -0.45
N ASP A 98 -12.97 6.29 -1.73
CA ASP A 98 -13.30 5.31 -2.76
C ASP A 98 -12.43 5.64 -3.97
N SER A 99 -11.57 4.69 -4.34
CA SER A 99 -10.66 4.83 -5.46
C SER A 99 -10.67 3.54 -6.26
N GLU A 100 -10.82 3.68 -7.57
CA GLU A 100 -10.71 2.58 -8.52
C GLU A 100 -9.51 2.81 -9.43
N GLY A 101 -8.88 1.72 -9.83
CA GLY A 101 -7.67 1.76 -10.63
C GLY A 101 -7.51 0.51 -11.47
N LYS A 102 -6.60 0.60 -12.43
CA LYS A 102 -6.23 -0.50 -13.30
C LYS A 102 -4.72 -0.56 -13.38
N ASP A 103 -4.18 -1.72 -13.01
CA ASP A 103 -2.79 -2.09 -13.21
C ASP A 103 -2.62 -2.90 -14.49
N TYR A 104 -1.38 -3.35 -14.77
CA TYR A 104 -1.05 -4.10 -15.98
C TYR A 104 -1.88 -5.40 -16.12
N ASN A 105 -2.13 -6.10 -15.01
CA ASN A 105 -2.82 -7.40 -14.99
C ASN A 105 -4.06 -7.41 -14.09
N SER A 106 -4.50 -6.28 -13.55
CA SER A 106 -5.63 -6.26 -12.62
C SER A 106 -6.41 -4.96 -12.68
N ILE A 107 -7.69 -5.05 -12.34
CA ILE A 107 -8.51 -3.89 -12.01
C ILE A 107 -8.80 -4.01 -10.52
N PHE A 108 -8.58 -2.94 -9.76
CA PHE A 108 -8.73 -2.93 -8.32
C PHE A 108 -9.60 -1.77 -7.87
N ARG A 109 -10.16 -1.90 -6.68
CA ARG A 109 -10.84 -0.83 -5.97
C ARG A 109 -10.44 -0.87 -4.51
N ASN A 110 -10.08 0.29 -3.99
CA ASN A 110 -9.68 0.47 -2.60
C ASN A 110 -10.70 1.39 -1.91
N LEU A 111 -11.28 0.87 -0.83
CA LEU A 111 -12.25 1.54 0.00
C LEU A 111 -11.68 1.76 1.40
N THR A 112 -11.79 2.98 1.90
CA THR A 112 -11.62 3.26 3.32
C THR A 112 -12.97 3.57 3.94
N VAL A 113 -13.37 2.75 4.91
CA VAL A 113 -14.68 2.79 5.54
C VAL A 113 -14.51 2.99 7.03
N LYS A 114 -15.33 3.87 7.62
CA LYS A 114 -15.51 3.97 9.06
C LYS A 114 -16.80 3.30 9.48
N VAL A 115 -16.75 2.52 10.56
CA VAL A 115 -17.90 1.81 11.11
C VAL A 115 -17.90 2.01 12.62
N PRO A 116 -19.05 2.22 13.29
CA PRO A 116 -19.11 2.25 14.75
C PRO A 116 -18.43 1.03 15.37
N SER A 117 -17.64 1.24 16.43
CA SER A 117 -16.79 0.20 17.02
C SER A 117 -17.58 -1.03 17.49
N GLN A 118 -18.84 -0.83 17.89
CA GLN A 118 -19.75 -1.92 18.29
C GLN A 118 -20.13 -2.84 17.11
N ASN A 119 -20.07 -2.33 15.89
CA ASN A 119 -20.44 -3.05 14.67
C ASN A 119 -19.22 -3.61 13.91
N PHE A 120 -18.04 -3.61 14.53
CA PHE A 120 -16.81 -4.11 13.90
C PHE A 120 -16.94 -5.57 13.44
N ASP A 121 -17.30 -6.47 14.35
CA ASP A 121 -17.37 -7.92 14.07
C ASP A 121 -18.51 -8.28 13.09
N PRO A 122 -19.73 -7.71 13.22
CA PRO A 122 -20.79 -7.88 12.22
C PRO A 122 -20.42 -7.38 10.82
N PHE A 123 -19.74 -6.24 10.72
CA PHE A 123 -19.30 -5.69 9.44
C PHE A 123 -18.22 -6.56 8.80
N LEU A 124 -17.18 -6.94 9.57
CA LEU A 124 -16.12 -7.83 9.11
C LEU A 124 -16.69 -9.15 8.58
N SER A 125 -17.65 -9.72 9.31
CA SER A 125 -18.34 -10.95 8.91
C SER A 125 -19.13 -10.76 7.61
N SER A 126 -19.77 -9.61 7.42
CA SER A 126 -20.56 -9.29 6.23
C SER A 126 -19.68 -9.08 4.99
N VAL A 127 -18.53 -8.42 5.14
CA VAL A 127 -17.53 -8.25 4.08
C VAL A 127 -16.89 -9.59 3.71
N SER A 128 -16.69 -10.47 4.70
CA SER A 128 -16.09 -11.80 4.48
C SER A 128 -17.03 -12.79 3.79
N LYS A 129 -18.33 -12.52 3.68
CA LYS A 129 -19.27 -13.40 2.98
C LYS A 129 -18.94 -13.42 1.49
N GLY A 130 -18.81 -14.61 0.91
CA GLY A 130 -18.53 -14.77 -0.53
C GLY A 130 -17.06 -14.55 -0.91
N VAL A 131 -16.20 -14.20 0.04
CA VAL A 131 -14.75 -14.16 -0.17
C VAL A 131 -14.19 -15.56 0.05
N SER A 132 -13.62 -16.17 -1.00
CA SER A 132 -13.02 -17.50 -0.94
C SER A 132 -11.76 -17.51 -0.07
N TYR A 133 -10.88 -16.54 -0.31
CA TYR A 133 -9.60 -16.42 0.37
C TYR A 133 -9.18 -14.95 0.46
N PHE A 134 -8.59 -14.58 1.59
CA PHE A 134 -7.98 -13.26 1.79
C PHE A 134 -6.48 -13.39 1.61
N GLU A 135 -5.91 -12.64 0.66
CA GLU A 135 -4.45 -12.48 0.56
C GLU A 135 -3.88 -11.72 1.75
N ARG A 136 -4.65 -10.74 2.24
CA ARG A 136 -4.33 -10.00 3.46
C ARG A 136 -5.58 -9.88 4.32
N LYS A 137 -5.44 -10.24 5.59
CA LYS A 137 -6.46 -10.02 6.62
C LYS A 137 -5.74 -9.67 7.92
N ASP A 138 -5.42 -8.39 8.04
CA ASP A 138 -4.77 -7.86 9.23
C ASP A 138 -5.82 -7.18 10.10
N ILE A 139 -5.94 -7.62 11.35
CA ILE A 139 -6.83 -7.01 12.33
C ILE A 139 -5.97 -6.57 13.49
N SER A 140 -5.98 -5.27 13.78
CA SER A 140 -5.29 -4.69 14.92
C SER A 140 -6.30 -4.16 15.93
N ALA A 141 -5.98 -4.38 17.20
CA ALA A 141 -6.69 -3.81 18.33
C ALA A 141 -5.64 -3.19 19.25
N GLU A 142 -5.79 -1.90 19.54
CA GLU A 142 -4.86 -1.14 20.38
C GLU A 142 -5.63 -0.61 21.60
N ASP A 143 -5.18 -0.99 22.80
CA ASP A 143 -5.72 -0.44 24.04
C ASP A 143 -5.04 0.89 24.35
N VAL A 144 -5.84 1.97 24.27
CA VAL A 144 -5.42 3.35 24.54
C VAL A 144 -6.01 3.89 25.83
N THR A 145 -6.47 3.01 26.73
CA THR A 145 -7.09 3.38 28.01
C THR A 145 -6.14 4.20 28.87
N GLU A 146 -4.88 3.76 29.01
CA GLU A 146 -3.85 4.49 29.77
C GLU A 146 -3.60 5.88 29.18
N GLN A 147 -3.42 5.95 27.84
CA GLN A 147 -3.19 7.20 27.13
C GLN A 147 -4.36 8.18 27.31
N TYR A 148 -5.60 7.69 27.24
CA TYR A 148 -6.80 8.50 27.44
C TYR A 148 -6.85 9.06 28.87
N ILE A 149 -6.54 8.24 29.88
CA ILE A 149 -6.54 8.66 31.28
C ILE A 149 -5.44 9.70 31.54
N ASP A 150 -4.22 9.49 31.05
CA ASP A 150 -3.12 10.46 31.18
C ASP A 150 -3.46 11.79 30.51
N LEU A 151 -3.92 11.77 29.25
CA LEU A 151 -4.31 12.99 28.53
C LEU A 151 -5.41 13.76 29.26
N ASN A 152 -6.44 13.07 29.75
CA ASN A 152 -7.54 13.69 30.49
C ASN A 152 -7.06 14.28 31.83
N SER A 153 -6.17 13.58 32.54
CA SER A 153 -5.58 14.06 33.80
C SER A 153 -4.74 15.32 33.59
N ARG A 154 -3.90 15.33 32.53
CA ARG A 154 -3.10 16.50 32.15
C ARG A 154 -3.96 17.67 31.71
N LEU A 155 -5.01 17.42 30.92
CA LEU A 155 -5.97 18.45 30.50
C LEU A 155 -6.60 19.13 31.73
N LYS A 156 -7.14 18.33 32.66
CA LYS A 156 -7.75 18.84 33.90
C LYS A 156 -6.76 19.64 34.75
N THR A 157 -5.52 19.18 34.84
CA THR A 157 -4.45 19.88 35.57
C THR A 157 -4.15 21.24 34.94
N LYS A 158 -4.06 21.30 33.61
CA LYS A 158 -3.82 22.55 32.88
C LYS A 158 -5.00 23.52 32.98
N GLN A 159 -6.24 23.04 32.91
CA GLN A 159 -7.44 23.86 33.12
C GLN A 159 -7.48 24.47 34.53
N LYS A 160 -7.15 23.70 35.57
CA LYS A 160 -7.03 24.23 36.94
C LYS A 160 -5.91 25.25 37.07
N LEU A 161 -4.80 25.05 36.33
CA LEU A 161 -3.71 26.01 36.29
C LEU A 161 -4.16 27.32 35.64
N GLU A 162 -4.86 27.25 34.50
CA GLU A 162 -5.45 28.42 33.83
C GLU A 162 -6.38 29.18 34.79
N GLU A 163 -7.29 28.48 35.48
CA GLU A 163 -8.21 29.08 36.44
C GLU A 163 -7.46 29.80 37.57
N ARG A 164 -6.39 29.20 38.11
CA ARG A 164 -5.53 29.83 39.12
C ARG A 164 -4.85 31.08 38.58
N TYR A 165 -4.35 31.05 37.35
CA TYR A 165 -3.73 32.22 36.72
C TYR A 165 -4.75 33.34 36.48
N LEU A 166 -5.97 33.01 36.06
CA LEU A 166 -7.07 33.98 35.95
C LEU A 166 -7.41 34.62 37.30
N GLN A 167 -7.40 33.86 38.39
CA GLN A 167 -7.60 34.40 39.74
C GLN A 167 -6.46 35.34 40.19
N ILE A 168 -5.21 35.06 39.79
CA ILE A 168 -4.06 35.94 40.05
C ILE A 168 -4.17 37.21 39.21
N LEU A 169 -4.55 37.08 37.92
CA LEU A 169 -4.78 38.21 37.01
C LEU A 169 -5.81 39.20 37.58
N GLN A 170 -6.91 38.71 38.15
CA GLN A 170 -7.93 39.55 38.79
C GLN A 170 -7.41 40.37 39.99
N LYS A 171 -6.31 39.94 40.62
CA LYS A 171 -5.69 40.61 41.77
C LYS A 171 -4.48 41.47 41.37
N ALA A 172 -4.02 41.36 40.13
CA ALA A 172 -2.85 42.09 39.65
C ALA A 172 -3.19 43.58 39.49
N THR A 173 -2.31 44.45 39.99
CA THR A 173 -2.51 45.92 39.92
C THR A 173 -1.49 46.61 39.04
N LYS A 174 -0.35 45.96 38.76
CA LYS A 174 0.69 46.51 37.87
C LYS A 174 0.50 46.00 36.45
N ILE A 175 0.63 46.92 35.49
CA ILE A 175 0.51 46.61 34.04
C ILE A 175 1.56 45.57 33.61
N SER A 176 2.79 45.66 34.11
CA SER A 176 3.84 44.67 33.80
C SER A 176 3.47 43.26 34.25
N GLU A 177 2.91 43.11 35.45
CA GLU A 177 2.45 41.83 36.00
C GLU A 177 1.27 41.27 35.19
N ILE A 178 0.33 42.13 34.78
CA ILE A 178 -0.80 41.77 33.91
C ILE A 178 -0.30 41.20 32.58
N LEU A 179 0.61 41.90 31.91
CA LEU A 179 1.15 41.46 30.61
C LEU A 179 1.92 40.13 30.72
N GLU A 180 2.67 39.93 31.80
CA GLU A 180 3.36 38.66 32.06
C GLU A 180 2.37 37.52 32.31
N ILE A 181 1.33 37.73 33.11
CA ILE A 181 0.31 36.73 33.41
C ILE A 181 -0.49 36.39 32.14
N GLU A 182 -0.88 37.37 31.34
CA GLU A 182 -1.57 37.15 30.06
C GLU A 182 -0.74 36.30 29.11
N LYS A 183 0.56 36.58 28.99
CA LYS A 183 1.47 35.76 28.18
C LYS A 183 1.49 34.30 28.65
N GLN A 184 1.50 34.06 29.96
CA GLN A 184 1.45 32.70 30.51
C GLN A 184 0.10 32.02 30.27
N ILE A 185 -1.01 32.77 30.42
CA ILE A 185 -2.37 32.25 30.13
C ILE A 185 -2.48 31.87 28.66
N SER A 186 -1.99 32.69 27.73
CA SER A 186 -1.99 32.37 26.30
C SER A 186 -1.24 31.07 26.01
N ALA A 187 -0.06 30.88 26.59
CA ALA A 187 0.71 29.65 26.43
C ALA A 187 -0.02 28.43 27.03
N ILE A 188 -0.61 28.56 28.22
CA ILE A 188 -1.39 27.49 28.85
C ILE A 188 -2.61 27.13 27.99
N ARG A 189 -3.30 28.12 27.44
CA ARG A 189 -4.50 27.91 26.62
C ARG A 189 -4.16 27.18 25.32
N GLU A 190 -3.06 27.54 24.66
CA GLU A 190 -2.56 26.81 23.49
C GLU A 190 -2.30 25.34 23.82
N GLU A 191 -1.68 25.04 24.96
CA GLU A 191 -1.48 23.67 25.42
C GLU A 191 -2.79 22.93 25.73
N ILE A 192 -3.77 23.60 26.35
CA ILE A 192 -5.10 23.03 26.63
C ILE A 192 -5.79 22.66 25.32
N GLU A 193 -5.81 23.57 24.35
CA GLU A 193 -6.43 23.35 23.04
C GLU A 193 -5.77 22.18 22.30
N ALA A 194 -4.44 22.11 22.32
CA ALA A 194 -3.69 21.00 21.74
C ALA A 194 -4.06 19.66 22.40
N LYS A 195 -4.12 19.60 23.74
CA LYS A 195 -4.49 18.39 24.49
C LYS A 195 -5.94 18.00 24.29
N GLN A 196 -6.84 18.97 24.23
CA GLN A 196 -8.25 18.74 23.96
C GLN A 196 -8.46 18.20 22.54
N GLY A 197 -7.71 18.72 21.57
CA GLY A 197 -7.69 18.19 20.20
C GLY A 197 -7.21 16.74 20.14
N GLN A 198 -6.12 16.42 20.83
CA GLN A 198 -5.60 15.04 20.95
C GLN A 198 -6.64 14.09 21.57
N LEU A 199 -7.32 14.52 22.63
CA LEU A 199 -8.35 13.72 23.29
C LEU A 199 -9.56 13.47 22.38
N LYS A 200 -10.07 14.51 21.70
CA LYS A 200 -11.16 14.38 20.72
C LYS A 200 -10.80 13.43 19.57
N TYR A 201 -9.56 13.51 19.09
CA TYR A 201 -9.09 12.61 18.05
C TYR A 201 -9.08 11.15 18.53
N LEU A 202 -8.56 10.92 19.73
CA LEU A 202 -8.52 9.58 20.33
C LEU A 202 -9.93 9.02 20.56
N GLU A 203 -10.86 9.84 21.06
CA GLU A 203 -12.27 9.44 21.24
C GLU A 203 -12.93 9.06 19.92
N SER A 204 -12.72 9.84 18.86
CA SER A 204 -13.23 9.49 17.53
C SER A 204 -12.70 8.12 17.08
N ARG A 205 -11.40 7.86 17.26
CA ARG A 205 -10.74 6.58 16.89
C ARG A 205 -11.21 5.38 17.70
N VAL A 206 -11.64 5.59 18.95
CA VAL A 206 -12.22 4.52 19.79
C VAL A 206 -13.69 4.29 19.44
N SER A 207 -14.42 5.35 19.10
CA SER A 207 -15.85 5.26 18.75
C SER A 207 -16.09 4.62 17.37
N GLU A 208 -15.14 4.79 16.44
CA GLU A 208 -15.24 4.32 15.06
C GLU A 208 -14.02 3.48 14.68
N SER A 209 -14.29 2.28 14.20
CA SER A 209 -13.28 1.40 13.62
C SER A 209 -13.03 1.75 12.16
N THR A 210 -11.78 1.60 11.72
CA THR A 210 -11.38 1.86 10.33
C THR A 210 -11.14 0.55 9.59
N PHE A 211 -11.77 0.41 8.42
CA PHE A 211 -11.57 -0.70 7.49
C PHE A 211 -10.95 -0.19 6.21
N THR A 212 -9.82 -0.74 5.82
CA THR A 212 -9.21 -0.57 4.50
C THR A 212 -9.44 -1.85 3.72
N ILE A 213 -10.23 -1.77 2.65
CA ILE A 213 -10.67 -2.92 1.88
C ILE A 213 -10.21 -2.73 0.45
N GLU A 214 -9.25 -3.55 0.03
CA GLU A 214 -8.79 -3.63 -1.34
C GLU A 214 -9.34 -4.91 -1.95
N PHE A 215 -10.07 -4.79 -3.06
CA PHE A 215 -10.50 -5.95 -3.82
C PHE A 215 -10.18 -5.74 -5.29
N TYR A 216 -9.70 -6.79 -5.92
CA TYR A 216 -9.24 -6.71 -7.30
C TYR A 216 -9.66 -7.92 -8.11
N LYS A 217 -9.63 -7.78 -9.42
CA LYS A 217 -9.86 -8.84 -10.38
C LYS A 217 -8.65 -8.92 -11.30
N THR A 218 -8.03 -10.08 -11.38
CA THR A 218 -6.96 -10.31 -12.36
C THR A 218 -7.57 -10.28 -13.76
N ILE A 219 -7.13 -9.34 -14.59
CA ILE A 219 -7.35 -9.40 -16.01
C ILE A 219 -6.37 -10.46 -16.50
N ALA A 220 -6.89 -11.58 -16.99
CA ALA A 220 -6.07 -12.50 -17.77
C ALA A 220 -5.42 -11.66 -18.87
N GLU A 221 -4.11 -11.47 -18.75
CA GLU A 221 -3.30 -10.94 -19.83
C GLU A 221 -3.74 -11.73 -21.04
N GLN A 222 -4.25 -11.06 -22.08
CA GLN A 222 -4.32 -11.74 -23.35
C GLN A 222 -2.88 -12.08 -23.64
N GLU A 223 -2.45 -13.31 -23.32
CA GLU A 223 -1.17 -13.88 -23.68
C GLU A 223 -0.99 -13.49 -25.14
N GLY A 224 -0.20 -12.44 -25.39
CA GLY A 224 -0.42 -11.50 -26.49
C GLY A 224 -0.85 -12.25 -27.72
N VAL A 225 -2.17 -12.22 -28.02
CA VAL A 225 -2.89 -13.12 -28.93
C VAL A 225 -1.93 -14.20 -29.39
N LYS A 226 -1.77 -15.33 -28.66
CA LYS A 226 -0.96 -16.48 -29.12
C LYS A 226 -1.26 -16.59 -30.60
N THR A 227 -0.39 -16.01 -31.41
CA THR A 227 -0.79 -15.64 -32.77
C THR A 227 -0.74 -17.00 -33.38
N SER A 228 -1.94 -17.58 -33.59
CA SER A 228 -2.09 -18.95 -34.02
C SER A 228 -1.08 -19.15 -35.13
N TYR A 229 -0.39 -20.29 -35.17
CA TYR A 229 0.61 -20.56 -36.19
C TYR A 229 0.10 -20.17 -37.59
N GLY A 230 -1.22 -20.31 -37.84
CA GLY A 230 -1.89 -19.81 -39.04
C GLY A 230 -1.84 -18.29 -39.28
N SER A 231 -2.03 -17.46 -38.25
CA SER A 231 -1.89 -15.99 -38.36
C SER A 231 -0.44 -15.56 -38.60
N LYS A 232 0.52 -16.22 -37.95
CA LYS A 232 1.96 -16.00 -38.23
C LYS A 232 2.32 -16.42 -39.66
N ILE A 233 1.80 -17.55 -40.13
CA ILE A 233 1.99 -18.03 -41.51
C ILE A 233 1.37 -17.07 -42.51
N TRP A 234 0.15 -16.60 -42.30
CA TRP A 234 -0.50 -15.64 -43.21
C TRP A 234 0.24 -14.30 -43.26
N THR A 235 0.72 -13.84 -42.10
CA THR A 235 1.49 -12.60 -41.99
C THR A 235 2.86 -12.75 -42.65
N ALA A 236 3.54 -13.90 -42.50
CA ALA A 236 4.77 -14.23 -43.20
C ALA A 236 4.57 -14.36 -44.71
N PHE A 237 3.44 -14.92 -45.16
CA PHE A 237 3.09 -15.04 -46.58
C PHE A 237 2.85 -13.67 -47.23
N LYS A 238 2.09 -12.80 -46.55
CA LYS A 238 1.85 -11.43 -46.99
C LYS A 238 3.15 -10.62 -47.03
N SER A 239 3.98 -10.75 -46.00
CA SER A 239 5.31 -10.14 -45.93
C SER A 239 6.24 -10.63 -47.05
N GLY A 240 6.25 -11.95 -47.33
CA GLY A 240 7.02 -12.53 -48.42
C GLY A 240 6.58 -12.03 -49.80
N PHE A 241 5.27 -11.86 -50.01
CA PHE A 241 4.72 -11.32 -51.26
C PHE A 241 5.12 -9.85 -51.50
N PHE A 242 5.13 -9.03 -50.45
CA PHE A 242 5.65 -7.66 -50.54
C PHE A 242 7.16 -7.64 -50.88
N GLY A 243 7.93 -8.59 -50.35
CA GLY A 243 9.35 -8.77 -50.72
C GLY A 243 9.52 -9.13 -52.20
N LEU A 244 8.70 -10.04 -52.73
CA LEU A 244 8.73 -10.43 -54.13
C LEU A 244 8.34 -9.27 -55.06
N SER A 245 7.28 -8.52 -54.70
CA SER A 245 6.89 -7.31 -55.43
C SER A 245 8.03 -6.29 -55.50
N SER A 246 8.76 -6.10 -54.38
CA SER A 246 9.91 -5.19 -54.32
C SER A 246 11.05 -5.62 -55.25
N PHE A 247 11.27 -6.93 -55.43
CA PHE A 247 12.26 -7.46 -56.38
C PHE A 247 11.87 -7.14 -57.84
N PHE A 248 10.60 -7.31 -58.21
CA PHE A 248 10.13 -6.97 -59.56
C PHE A 248 10.20 -5.47 -59.85
N ILE A 249 9.89 -4.63 -58.86
CA ILE A 249 10.00 -3.16 -58.97
C ILE A 249 11.47 -2.74 -59.16
N TRP A 250 12.40 -3.38 -58.44
CA TRP A 250 13.83 -3.15 -58.64
C TRP A 250 14.29 -3.57 -60.05
N LEU A 251 13.84 -4.73 -60.55
CA LEU A 251 14.19 -5.21 -61.89
C LEU A 251 13.63 -4.29 -63.00
N LEU A 252 12.40 -3.81 -62.85
CA LEU A 252 11.77 -2.87 -63.76
C LEU A 252 12.50 -1.50 -63.75
N SER A 253 12.99 -1.08 -62.59
CA SER A 253 13.76 0.16 -62.44
C SER A 253 15.18 0.09 -63.02
N VAL A 254 15.75 -1.10 -63.23
CA VAL A 254 17.13 -1.28 -63.75
C VAL A 254 17.19 -1.25 -65.28
N TRP A 255 16.09 -1.58 -65.97
CA TRP A 255 16.01 -1.54 -67.45
C TRP A 255 16.56 -0.24 -68.06
N PRO A 256 16.16 0.98 -67.62
CA PRO A 256 16.59 2.22 -68.28
C PRO A 256 18.11 2.40 -68.27
N PHE A 257 18.78 1.96 -67.20
CA PHE A 257 20.23 2.00 -67.09
C PHE A 257 20.92 1.02 -68.04
N VAL A 258 20.38 -0.19 -68.20
CA VAL A 258 20.90 -1.18 -69.15
C VAL A 258 20.80 -0.66 -70.59
N LEU A 259 19.66 -0.05 -70.97
CA LEU A 259 19.52 0.59 -72.28
C LEU A 259 20.51 1.73 -72.49
N MET A 260 20.74 2.55 -71.46
CA MET A 260 21.68 3.68 -71.55
C MET A 260 23.13 3.20 -71.75
N VAL A 261 23.56 2.16 -71.03
CA VAL A 261 24.89 1.55 -71.20
C VAL A 261 25.03 0.90 -72.59
N CYS A 262 24.02 0.18 -73.07
CA CYS A 262 24.03 -0.39 -74.42
C CYS A 262 24.12 0.68 -75.51
N ALA A 263 23.37 1.79 -75.38
CA ALA A 263 23.44 2.92 -76.28
C ALA A 263 24.83 3.59 -76.25
N ALA A 264 25.42 3.78 -75.07
CA ALA A 264 26.76 4.32 -74.91
C ALA A 264 27.83 3.42 -75.56
N VAL A 265 27.79 2.10 -75.34
CA VAL A 265 28.71 1.13 -75.96
C VAL A 265 28.55 1.11 -77.48
N TYR A 266 27.31 1.16 -77.98
CA TYR A 266 27.04 1.25 -79.41
C TYR A 266 27.62 2.54 -80.00
N PHE A 267 27.45 3.69 -79.34
CA PHE A 267 27.98 4.97 -79.78
C PHE A 267 29.51 5.01 -79.75
N ILE A 268 30.14 4.45 -78.71
CA ILE A 268 31.59 4.32 -78.58
C ILE A 268 32.14 3.43 -79.70
N ARG A 269 31.55 2.25 -79.94
CA ARG A 269 31.93 1.36 -81.05
C ARG A 269 31.78 2.04 -82.41
N ARG A 270 30.70 2.79 -82.61
CA ARG A 270 30.47 3.56 -83.85
C ARG A 270 31.49 4.68 -84.02
N ARG A 271 31.88 5.36 -82.94
CA ARG A 271 32.89 6.43 -82.96
C ARG A 271 34.30 5.90 -83.24
N PHE A 272 34.66 4.74 -82.70
CA PHE A 272 35.96 4.11 -82.99
C PHE A 272 36.04 3.51 -84.40
N LYS A 273 34.93 3.02 -84.99
CA LYS A 273 34.92 2.59 -86.40
C LYS A 273 35.04 3.75 -87.39
N ARG A 274 34.54 4.95 -87.05
CA ARG A 274 34.67 6.16 -87.90
C ARG A 274 36.04 6.85 -87.87
N LYS A 275 36.98 6.40 -87.01
CA LYS A 275 38.37 6.88 -87.02
C LYS A 275 39.32 5.96 -87.80
N LYS A 276 38.80 4.89 -88.43
CA LYS A 276 39.57 3.90 -89.20
C LYS A 276 39.13 3.79 -90.68
N GLN A 277 38.28 4.71 -91.14
CA GLN A 277 38.04 5.03 -92.55
C GLN A 277 38.33 6.51 -92.71
#